data_AF-A0A6C0LW92-F1
#
_entry.id   AF-A0A6C0LW92-F1
#
_cell.length_a   1.000
_cell.length_b   1.000
_cell.length_c   1.000
_cell.angle_alpha   90.00
_cell.angle_beta   90.00
_cell.angle_gamma   90.00
#
_symmetry.space_group_name_H-M   'P 1'
#
loop_
_entity.id
_entity.type
_entity.pdbx_description
1 polymer ?
#
loop_
_entity_poly.entity_id
_entity_poly.type
_entity_poly.pdbx_seq_one_letter_code
_entity_poly.pdbx_strand_id
1 'polypeptide(L)'
;MCDNWKENYTKDISCKGIVLDSGEGEYVVKGSIASAGNSTIIFWAPNPPDYHTSFSGSGLPFPNPDVAYENTPNRGAVKAIGGNFEFRVRYPNSYYIGLGTVCVEPCVHVKVCNGTSTGKVHTIKLGNGIPFRMLTYPPTNKTAARANPMFYDNRENLPIRSQEKVLRDSCYPDANKMPKDFWGLKPAQ
;
A
#
# COMPACT_ATOMS: atom_id res chain seq x y z
N MET A 1 3.83 -21.61 -0.45
CA MET A 1 2.42 -21.45 -0.04
C MET A 1 2.21 -20.00 0.42
N CYS A 2 2.03 -19.02 -0.47
CA CYS A 2 2.01 -17.59 -0.08
C CYS A 2 0.99 -16.69 -0.81
N ASP A 3 0.10 -17.20 -1.67
CA ASP A 3 -0.84 -16.35 -2.43
C ASP A 3 -2.33 -16.53 -2.11
N ASN A 4 -2.72 -17.55 -1.33
CA ASN A 4 -4.14 -17.81 -1.00
C ASN A 4 -4.80 -16.72 -0.14
N TRP A 5 -4.02 -15.87 0.54
CA TRP A 5 -4.57 -14.80 1.36
C TRP A 5 -5.21 -13.68 0.51
N LYS A 6 -4.65 -13.40 -0.69
CA LYS A 6 -5.23 -12.42 -1.64
C LYS A 6 -6.62 -12.87 -2.06
N GLU A 7 -6.77 -14.17 -2.33
CA GLU A 7 -8.04 -14.74 -2.77
C GLU A 7 -9.08 -14.76 -1.64
N ASN A 8 -8.68 -15.03 -0.40
CA ASN A 8 -9.62 -15.14 0.71
C ASN A 8 -10.24 -13.80 1.13
N TYR A 9 -9.47 -12.70 1.15
CA TYR A 9 -10.04 -11.37 1.49
C TYR A 9 -10.98 -10.82 0.39
N THR A 10 -10.81 -11.28 -0.85
CA THR A 10 -11.59 -10.81 -2.00
C THR A 10 -12.91 -11.54 -2.23
N LYS A 11 -13.16 -12.66 -1.50
CA LYS A 11 -14.32 -13.52 -1.70
C LYS A 11 -15.62 -12.94 -1.13
N ASP A 12 -15.55 -12.05 -0.15
CA ASP A 12 -16.74 -11.59 0.59
C ASP A 12 -17.43 -10.37 -0.01
N ILE A 13 -16.89 -9.78 -1.09
CA ILE A 13 -17.51 -8.62 -1.75
C ILE A 13 -18.46 -9.10 -2.86
N SER A 14 -19.73 -9.20 -2.47
CA SER A 14 -20.86 -9.59 -3.33
C SER A 14 -21.30 -8.46 -4.24
N CYS A 15 -21.63 -8.79 -5.49
CA CYS A 15 -22.21 -7.87 -6.47
C CYS A 15 -23.72 -7.56 -6.22
N LYS A 16 -24.31 -8.05 -5.14
CA LYS A 16 -25.76 -7.94 -4.86
C LYS A 16 -26.06 -6.79 -3.89
N GLY A 17 -27.08 -5.98 -4.20
CA GLY A 17 -27.60 -4.95 -3.28
C GLY A 17 -26.72 -3.70 -3.14
N ILE A 18 -26.03 -3.33 -4.22
CA ILE A 18 -25.03 -2.26 -4.20
C ILE A 18 -25.67 -0.91 -4.51
N VAL A 19 -25.33 0.09 -3.69
CA VAL A 19 -25.67 1.48 -3.93
C VAL A 19 -24.60 2.09 -4.83
N LEU A 20 -25.02 2.76 -5.91
CA LEU A 20 -24.11 3.53 -6.74
C LEU A 20 -23.64 4.75 -5.97
N ASP A 21 -22.35 4.83 -5.74
CA ASP A 21 -21.67 5.90 -5.06
C ASP A 21 -20.28 6.04 -5.69
N SER A 22 -20.00 7.22 -6.24
CA SER A 22 -18.69 7.56 -6.79
C SER A 22 -17.65 7.78 -5.69
N GLY A 23 -18.03 7.71 -4.42
CA GLY A 23 -17.17 7.97 -3.29
C GLY A 23 -16.91 9.46 -3.10
N GLU A 24 -16.43 9.80 -1.91
CA GLU A 24 -15.94 11.12 -1.58
C GLU A 24 -14.42 11.08 -1.41
N GLY A 25 -13.74 12.12 -1.86
CA GLY A 25 -12.30 12.24 -1.67
C GLY A 25 -11.61 13.09 -2.73
N GLU A 26 -10.33 13.30 -2.48
CA GLU A 26 -9.46 14.20 -3.23
C GLU A 26 -8.75 13.51 -4.40
N TYR A 27 -8.64 12.18 -4.40
CA TYR A 27 -8.02 11.43 -5.49
C TYR A 27 -9.06 10.87 -6.44
N VAL A 28 -8.89 11.17 -7.74
CA VAL A 28 -9.74 10.66 -8.80
C VAL A 28 -9.07 9.45 -9.45
N VAL A 29 -9.73 8.30 -9.39
CA VAL A 29 -9.30 7.07 -10.07
C VAL A 29 -10.09 6.94 -11.37
N LYS A 30 -9.38 6.92 -12.49
CA LYS A 30 -9.94 6.72 -13.82
C LYS A 30 -9.39 5.44 -14.44
N GLY A 31 -10.23 4.74 -15.18
CA GLY A 31 -9.80 3.58 -15.94
C GLY A 31 -10.76 3.26 -17.07
N SER A 32 -10.30 2.38 -17.96
CA SER A 32 -11.11 1.82 -19.04
C SER A 32 -10.99 0.31 -19.04
N ILE A 33 -12.10 -0.37 -19.31
CA ILE A 33 -12.15 -1.82 -19.45
C ILE A 33 -12.70 -2.13 -20.83
N ALA A 34 -11.84 -2.70 -21.68
CA ALA A 34 -12.25 -3.21 -22.97
C ALA A 34 -13.36 -4.26 -22.79
N SER A 35 -14.43 -4.15 -23.58
CA SER A 35 -15.57 -5.09 -23.58
C SER A 35 -16.41 -5.15 -22.29
N ALA A 36 -16.28 -4.19 -21.37
CA ALA A 36 -17.16 -4.12 -20.19
C ALA A 36 -18.49 -3.40 -20.46
N GLY A 37 -18.67 -2.70 -21.58
CA GLY A 37 -19.93 -2.01 -21.88
C GLY A 37 -20.41 -1.12 -20.70
N ASN A 38 -21.63 -1.37 -20.23
CA ASN A 38 -22.29 -0.62 -19.15
C ASN A 38 -22.30 -1.35 -17.79
N SER A 39 -21.20 -2.04 -17.46
CA SER A 39 -21.08 -2.83 -16.23
C SER A 39 -20.98 -2.00 -14.96
N THR A 40 -21.35 -2.61 -13.84
CA THR A 40 -21.15 -2.00 -12.52
C THR A 40 -19.77 -2.38 -11.99
N ILE A 41 -19.06 -1.41 -11.45
CA ILE A 41 -17.73 -1.56 -10.90
C ILE A 41 -17.81 -1.24 -9.42
N ILE A 42 -17.38 -2.19 -8.60
CA ILE A 42 -17.22 -1.99 -7.16
C ILE A 42 -15.78 -1.59 -6.91
N PHE A 43 -15.58 -0.61 -6.03
CA PHE A 43 -14.27 -0.27 -5.53
C PHE A 43 -14.27 -0.24 -4.00
N TRP A 44 -13.11 -0.56 -3.43
CA TRP A 44 -12.85 -0.39 -2.01
C TRP A 44 -11.36 -0.15 -1.77
N ALA A 45 -11.04 0.62 -0.74
CA ALA A 45 -9.68 0.92 -0.34
C ALA A 45 -9.58 1.03 1.19
N PRO A 46 -8.37 0.89 1.76
CA PRO A 46 -8.15 1.15 3.17
C PRO A 46 -8.58 2.55 3.60
N ASN A 47 -8.75 2.73 4.91
CA ASN A 47 -8.93 4.02 5.54
C ASN A 47 -7.76 4.99 5.22
N PRO A 48 -8.01 6.31 5.24
CA PRO A 48 -6.95 7.31 5.16
C PRO A 48 -5.96 7.20 6.32
N PRO A 49 -4.73 7.73 6.17
CA PRO A 49 -3.76 7.75 7.26
C PRO A 49 -4.18 8.70 8.39
N ASP A 50 -3.90 8.30 9.62
CA ASP A 50 -4.02 9.17 10.78
C ASP A 50 -2.81 10.10 10.89
N TYR A 51 -3.06 11.39 11.11
CA TYR A 51 -2.02 12.40 11.32
C TYR A 51 -2.01 12.85 12.77
N HIS A 52 -0.91 12.54 13.45
CA HIS A 52 -0.60 12.93 14.82
C HIS A 52 0.50 14.00 14.87
N THR A 53 0.86 14.43 16.07
CA THR A 53 1.82 15.53 16.29
C THR A 53 3.25 15.21 15.86
N SER A 54 3.65 13.93 15.80
CA SER A 54 5.03 13.53 15.48
C SER A 54 5.10 12.74 14.17
N PHE A 55 6.25 12.82 13.49
CA PHE A 55 6.51 11.97 12.32
C PHE A 55 6.36 10.49 12.68
N SER A 56 6.92 10.05 13.81
CA SER A 56 6.85 8.64 14.22
C SER A 56 5.42 8.17 14.50
N GLY A 57 4.54 9.05 14.97
CA GLY A 57 3.13 8.73 15.23
C GLY A 57 2.23 8.75 14.00
N SER A 58 2.56 9.53 12.97
CA SER A 58 1.67 9.80 11.83
C SER A 58 1.83 8.81 10.66
N GLY A 59 0.72 8.46 10.02
CA GLY A 59 0.71 7.61 8.81
C GLY A 59 1.31 6.22 9.06
N LEU A 60 1.11 5.68 10.26
CA LEU A 60 1.48 4.31 10.59
C LEU A 60 0.61 3.33 9.78
N PRO A 61 1.18 2.26 9.20
CA PRO A 61 0.35 1.26 8.54
C PRO A 61 -0.60 0.58 9.53
N PHE A 62 -1.81 0.24 9.07
CA PHE A 62 -2.76 -0.52 9.88
C PHE A 62 -2.22 -1.92 10.21
N PRO A 63 -2.55 -2.47 11.39
CA PRO A 63 -1.98 -3.75 11.85
C PRO A 63 -2.36 -4.95 10.98
N ASN A 64 -3.53 -4.90 10.34
CA ASN A 64 -4.07 -5.96 9.49
C ASN A 64 -5.16 -5.40 8.55
N PRO A 65 -5.62 -6.17 7.55
CA PRO A 65 -6.70 -5.76 6.67
C PRO A 65 -8.02 -5.47 7.40
N ASP A 66 -8.36 -6.25 8.41
CA ASP A 66 -9.66 -6.11 9.11
C ASP A 66 -9.81 -4.69 9.67
N VAL A 67 -8.78 -4.17 10.34
CA VAL A 67 -8.73 -2.79 10.84
C VAL A 67 -8.61 -1.77 9.69
N ALA A 68 -7.83 -2.09 8.66
CA ALA A 68 -7.61 -1.17 7.53
C ALA A 68 -8.90 -0.83 6.77
N TYR A 69 -9.80 -1.81 6.62
CA TYR A 69 -11.05 -1.67 5.86
C TYR A 69 -12.28 -1.46 6.76
N GLU A 70 -12.13 -1.56 8.07
CA GLU A 70 -13.22 -1.32 9.02
C GLU A 70 -13.81 0.08 8.82
N ASN A 71 -15.10 0.14 8.49
CA ASN A 71 -15.84 1.38 8.26
C ASN A 71 -15.17 2.38 7.30
N THR A 72 -14.38 1.88 6.35
CA THR A 72 -13.69 2.76 5.40
C THR A 72 -14.67 3.61 4.59
N PRO A 73 -14.43 4.93 4.46
CA PRO A 73 -15.22 5.79 3.56
C PRO A 73 -14.88 5.51 2.10
N ASN A 74 -13.75 4.84 1.83
CA ASN A 74 -13.29 4.54 0.48
C ASN A 74 -13.94 3.25 -0.05
N ARG A 75 -15.27 3.19 -0.09
CA ARG A 75 -16.01 2.06 -0.66
C ARG A 75 -17.22 2.56 -1.43
N GLY A 76 -17.53 1.94 -2.55
CA GLY A 76 -18.68 2.33 -3.35
C GLY A 76 -18.76 1.55 -4.64
N ALA A 77 -19.63 2.02 -5.53
CA ALA A 77 -19.73 1.46 -6.86
C ALA A 77 -20.13 2.49 -7.90
N VAL A 78 -19.56 2.35 -9.09
CA VAL A 78 -19.85 3.21 -10.22
C VAL A 78 -20.25 2.41 -11.43
N LYS A 79 -21.05 3.01 -12.30
CA LYS A 79 -21.38 2.42 -13.59
C LYS A 79 -20.31 2.82 -14.60
N ALA A 80 -19.74 1.84 -15.29
CA ALA A 80 -18.93 2.11 -16.46
C ALA A 80 -19.83 2.60 -17.60
N ILE A 81 -19.40 3.63 -18.34
CA ILE A 81 -20.09 4.12 -19.52
C ILE A 81 -19.17 3.89 -20.71
N GLY A 82 -19.57 2.99 -21.62
CA GLY A 82 -18.71 2.60 -22.74
C GLY A 82 -17.36 2.01 -22.29
N GLY A 83 -17.35 1.30 -21.16
CA GLY A 83 -16.15 0.73 -20.56
C GLY A 83 -15.30 1.71 -19.74
N ASN A 84 -15.59 3.01 -19.74
CA ASN A 84 -14.87 4.01 -18.94
C ASN A 84 -15.52 4.19 -17.58
N PHE A 85 -14.70 4.34 -16.54
CA PHE A 85 -15.19 4.58 -15.18
C PHE A 85 -14.33 5.62 -14.46
N GLU A 86 -14.96 6.29 -13.51
CA GLU A 86 -14.37 7.31 -12.68
C GLU A 86 -15.00 7.27 -11.29
N PHE A 87 -14.18 7.28 -10.25
CA PHE A 87 -14.62 7.41 -8.86
C PHE A 87 -13.56 8.15 -8.05
N ARG A 88 -13.94 8.59 -6.85
CA ARG A 88 -13.11 9.36 -5.93
C ARG A 88 -12.87 8.58 -4.66
N VAL A 89 -11.65 8.72 -4.13
CA VAL A 89 -11.24 8.15 -2.85
C VAL A 89 -10.38 9.15 -2.10
N ARG A 90 -10.44 9.08 -0.78
CA ARG A 90 -9.43 9.67 0.10
C ARG A 90 -8.16 8.84 0.03
N TYR A 91 -6.98 9.44 0.08
CA TYR A 91 -5.73 8.69 -0.07
C TYR A 91 -5.64 7.56 0.96
N PRO A 92 -5.62 6.28 0.55
CA PRO A 92 -5.60 5.17 1.48
C PRO A 92 -4.24 5.03 2.15
N ASN A 93 -4.21 4.55 3.38
CA ASN A 93 -2.98 4.21 4.06
C ASN A 93 -2.51 2.79 3.73
N SER A 94 -1.24 2.50 4.05
CA SER A 94 -0.68 1.14 4.03
C SER A 94 -1.23 0.28 5.18
N TYR A 95 -1.08 -1.04 5.07
CA TYR A 95 -1.43 -1.99 6.11
C TYR A 95 -0.55 -3.24 6.05
N TYR A 96 -0.45 -3.97 7.16
CA TYR A 96 0.33 -5.20 7.20
C TYR A 96 -0.51 -6.44 6.88
N ILE A 97 0.18 -7.45 6.36
CA ILE A 97 -0.34 -8.80 6.16
C ILE A 97 0.74 -9.82 6.52
N GLY A 98 0.39 -11.12 6.50
CA GLY A 98 1.35 -12.18 6.76
C GLY A 98 2.00 -12.04 8.14
N LEU A 99 1.17 -11.75 9.16
CA LEU A 99 1.60 -11.52 10.55
C LEU A 99 2.60 -10.36 10.70
N GLY A 100 2.49 -9.30 9.89
CA GLY A 100 3.36 -8.13 9.98
C GLY A 100 4.54 -8.14 9.01
N THR A 101 4.80 -9.26 8.34
CA THR A 101 6.00 -9.44 7.49
C THR A 101 5.95 -8.66 6.18
N VAL A 102 4.75 -8.33 5.69
CA VAL A 102 4.59 -7.62 4.42
C VAL A 102 3.76 -6.36 4.68
N CYS A 103 4.32 -5.21 4.32
CA CYS A 103 3.63 -3.93 4.29
C CYS A 103 3.05 -3.71 2.90
N VAL A 104 1.73 -3.70 2.80
CA VAL A 104 0.99 -3.41 1.56
C VAL A 104 0.93 -1.89 1.40
N GLU A 105 1.42 -1.40 0.26
CA GLU A 105 1.41 0.02 -0.08
C GLU A 105 -0.01 0.54 -0.38
N PRO A 106 -0.26 1.86 -0.28
CA PRO A 106 -1.52 2.50 -0.64
C PRO A 106 -2.10 2.01 -1.97
N CYS A 107 -3.25 1.35 -1.90
CA CYS A 107 -3.89 0.73 -3.04
C CYS A 107 -5.42 0.83 -3.01
N VAL A 108 -6.02 0.68 -4.18
CA VAL A 108 -7.47 0.55 -4.35
C VAL A 108 -7.75 -0.75 -5.06
N HIS A 109 -8.75 -1.48 -4.56
CA HIS A 109 -9.24 -2.68 -5.19
C HIS A 109 -10.49 -2.36 -6.02
N VAL A 110 -10.58 -3.01 -7.18
CA VAL A 110 -11.67 -2.84 -8.13
C VAL A 110 -12.15 -4.21 -8.60
N LYS A 111 -13.46 -4.40 -8.66
CA LYS A 111 -14.11 -5.62 -9.16
C LYS A 111 -15.23 -5.25 -10.12
N VAL A 112 -15.24 -5.89 -11.29
CA VAL A 112 -16.29 -5.70 -12.30
C VAL A 112 -17.41 -6.71 -12.07
N CYS A 113 -18.65 -6.23 -12.01
CA CYS A 113 -19.86 -7.03 -11.85
C CYS A 113 -20.60 -7.14 -13.19
N ASN A 114 -20.49 -8.30 -13.84
CA ASN A 114 -21.14 -8.65 -15.11
C ASN A 114 -22.26 -9.70 -14.92
N GLY A 115 -23.04 -9.61 -13.84
CA GLY A 115 -24.13 -10.56 -13.54
C GLY A 115 -23.69 -11.93 -12.99
N THR A 116 -22.41 -12.28 -13.08
CA THR A 116 -21.80 -13.43 -12.38
C THR A 116 -20.97 -12.98 -11.17
N SER A 117 -21.04 -13.72 -10.07
CA SER A 117 -20.41 -13.36 -8.77
C SER A 117 -18.89 -13.56 -8.71
N THR A 118 -18.27 -14.10 -9.77
CA THR A 118 -16.88 -14.56 -9.81
C THR A 118 -15.96 -13.63 -10.61
N GLY A 119 -16.14 -12.31 -10.48
CA GLY A 119 -15.22 -11.33 -11.07
C GLY A 119 -13.86 -11.31 -10.36
N LYS A 120 -12.75 -11.21 -11.12
CA LYS A 120 -11.39 -11.05 -10.59
C LYS A 120 -11.22 -9.67 -9.96
N VAL A 121 -10.56 -9.61 -8.81
CA VAL A 121 -10.19 -8.33 -8.19
C VAL A 121 -8.90 -7.82 -8.80
N HIS A 122 -8.95 -6.58 -9.28
CA HIS A 122 -7.80 -5.82 -9.75
C HIS A 122 -7.37 -4.85 -8.67
N THR A 123 -6.07 -4.79 -8.39
CA THR A 123 -5.51 -3.86 -7.39
C THR A 123 -4.70 -2.80 -8.11
N ILE A 124 -5.06 -1.54 -7.89
CA ILE A 124 -4.40 -0.37 -8.44
C ILE A 124 -3.55 0.24 -7.33
N LYS A 125 -2.24 0.33 -7.54
CA LYS A 125 -1.34 1.03 -6.62
C LYS A 125 -1.49 2.54 -6.83
N LEU A 126 -1.83 3.28 -5.76
CA LEU A 126 -1.99 4.74 -5.82
C LEU A 126 -0.71 5.51 -5.47
N GLY A 127 0.20 4.88 -4.74
CA GLY A 127 1.51 5.44 -4.45
C GLY A 127 2.32 4.53 -3.53
N ASN A 128 3.35 5.08 -2.93
CA ASN A 128 4.23 4.32 -2.04
C ASN A 128 3.81 4.53 -0.58
N GLY A 129 4.08 3.53 0.26
CA GLY A 129 3.99 3.71 1.71
C GLY A 129 5.04 4.68 2.24
N ILE A 130 4.80 5.23 3.43
CA ILE A 130 5.79 6.01 4.16
C ILE A 130 7.01 5.11 4.44
N PRO A 131 8.24 5.58 4.15
CA PRO A 131 9.44 4.75 4.30
C PRO A 131 9.73 4.42 5.77
N PHE A 132 10.52 3.36 5.98
CA PHE A 132 10.93 2.86 7.30
C PHE A 132 9.78 2.41 8.23
N ARG A 133 8.64 2.01 7.64
CA ARG A 133 7.49 1.45 8.36
C ARG A 133 7.40 -0.08 8.27
N MET A 134 8.49 -0.79 8.01
CA MET A 134 8.48 -2.26 7.98
C MET A 134 8.73 -2.81 9.38
N LEU A 135 8.00 -3.85 9.78
CA LEU A 135 8.22 -4.55 11.06
C LEU A 135 9.36 -5.57 10.97
N THR A 136 9.71 -5.97 9.75
CA THR A 136 10.81 -6.89 9.45
C THR A 136 11.87 -6.22 8.60
N TYR A 137 13.00 -6.91 8.41
CA TYR A 137 14.00 -6.48 7.45
C TYR A 137 13.36 -6.26 6.07
N PRO A 138 13.82 -5.23 5.34
CA PRO A 138 13.24 -4.93 4.06
C PRO A 138 13.62 -6.02 3.05
N PRO A 139 12.81 -6.26 2.00
CA PRO A 139 13.02 -7.39 1.11
C PRO A 139 14.34 -7.29 0.33
N THR A 140 15.04 -8.43 0.22
CA THR A 140 16.39 -8.59 -0.35
C THR A 140 16.58 -8.02 -1.75
N ASN A 141 15.52 -7.98 -2.56
CA ASN A 141 15.60 -7.53 -3.94
C ASN A 141 15.61 -6.00 -4.13
N LYS A 142 15.42 -5.20 -3.07
CA LYS A 142 15.21 -3.74 -3.22
C LYS A 142 16.00 -2.84 -2.27
N THR A 143 16.62 -3.37 -1.21
CA THR A 143 16.93 -2.54 -0.01
C THR A 143 18.17 -2.92 0.82
N ALA A 144 19.13 -3.68 0.27
CA ALA A 144 20.32 -4.14 1.02
C ALA A 144 19.97 -4.87 2.33
N ALA A 145 19.10 -5.88 2.25
CA ALA A 145 18.64 -6.62 3.43
C ALA A 145 19.80 -7.38 4.11
N ARG A 146 19.70 -7.53 5.43
CA ARG A 146 20.63 -8.36 6.20
C ARG A 146 20.57 -9.80 5.70
N ALA A 147 21.63 -10.24 5.01
CA ALA A 147 21.68 -11.58 4.41
C ALA A 147 22.21 -12.66 5.38
N ASN A 148 23.13 -12.32 6.29
CA ASN A 148 23.81 -13.27 7.16
C ASN A 148 24.44 -12.56 8.40
N PRO A 149 25.07 -13.29 9.34
CA PRO A 149 25.76 -12.70 10.48
C PRO A 149 26.94 -11.78 10.14
N MET A 150 27.60 -11.97 8.98
CA MET A 150 28.73 -11.16 8.51
C MET A 150 28.31 -9.78 7.99
N PHE A 151 27.00 -9.47 8.02
CA PHE A 151 26.46 -8.18 7.59
C PHE A 151 27.11 -6.95 8.26
N TYR A 152 27.68 -7.11 9.46
CA TYR A 152 28.35 -6.03 10.20
C TYR A 152 29.89 -6.09 10.17
N ASP A 153 30.47 -7.01 9.40
CA ASP A 153 31.92 -7.30 9.44
C ASP A 153 32.78 -6.18 8.83
N ASN A 154 32.22 -5.38 7.92
CA ASN A 154 32.95 -4.30 7.25
C ASN A 154 33.19 -3.06 8.15
N ARG A 155 32.94 -3.14 9.47
CA ARG A 155 32.94 -2.00 10.40
C ARG A 155 34.27 -1.24 10.41
N GLU A 156 35.39 -1.95 10.39
CA GLU A 156 36.74 -1.39 10.48
C GLU A 156 37.14 -0.61 9.22
N ASN A 157 36.52 -0.89 8.07
CA ASN A 157 36.80 -0.20 6.81
C ASN A 157 35.89 1.04 6.59
N LEU A 158 34.95 1.30 7.50
CA LEU A 158 34.04 2.43 7.37
C LEU A 158 34.73 3.73 7.79
N PRO A 159 34.51 4.85 7.08
CA PRO A 159 35.08 6.12 7.48
C PRO A 159 34.55 6.57 8.85
N ILE A 160 35.40 7.27 9.59
CA ILE A 160 35.02 8.01 10.79
C ILE A 160 34.10 9.16 10.35
N ARG A 161 32.94 9.31 11.01
CA ARG A 161 31.95 10.36 10.71
C ARG A 161 31.79 11.29 11.90
N SER A 162 31.63 12.59 11.63
CA SER A 162 31.16 13.54 12.63
C SER A 162 29.68 13.34 12.94
N GLN A 163 29.20 13.89 14.06
CA GLN A 163 27.78 13.87 14.42
C GLN A 163 26.90 14.50 13.33
N GLU A 164 27.34 15.62 12.74
CA GLU A 164 26.61 16.28 11.65
C GLU A 164 26.46 15.34 10.44
N LYS A 165 27.53 14.67 10.04
CA LYS A 165 27.49 13.75 8.90
C LYS A 165 26.52 12.60 9.15
N VAL A 166 26.50 12.05 10.37
CA VAL A 166 25.53 11.02 10.75
C VAL A 166 24.09 11.54 10.59
N LEU A 167 23.79 12.74 11.07
CA LEU A 167 22.44 13.31 10.97
C LEU A 167 22.02 13.57 9.52
N ARG A 168 22.93 14.06 8.67
CA ARG A 168 22.66 14.29 7.24
C ARG A 168 22.49 12.99 6.47
N ASP A 169 23.34 12.00 6.73
CA ASP A 169 23.28 10.69 6.05
C ASP A 169 22.04 9.88 6.48
N SER A 170 21.49 10.14 7.66
CA SER A 170 20.31 9.46 8.23
C SER A 170 19.02 10.28 8.10
N CYS A 171 19.01 11.34 7.28
CA CYS A 171 17.80 12.12 7.07
C CYS A 171 16.69 11.28 6.42
N TYR A 172 15.44 11.58 6.77
CA TYR A 172 14.30 11.00 6.05
C TYR A 172 14.25 11.55 4.62
N PRO A 173 13.83 10.72 3.64
CA PRO A 173 13.68 11.19 2.26
C PRO A 173 12.55 12.21 2.16
N ASP A 174 12.74 13.23 1.32
CA ASP A 174 11.75 14.29 1.08
C ASP A 174 10.46 13.77 0.42
N ALA A 175 10.55 12.61 -0.26
CA ALA A 175 9.42 11.92 -0.85
C ALA A 175 9.17 10.58 -0.13
N ASN A 176 7.92 10.14 -0.10
CA ASN A 176 7.55 8.80 0.35
C ASN A 176 8.09 7.75 -0.64
N LYS A 177 9.37 7.48 -0.56
CA LYS A 177 10.06 6.50 -1.38
C LYS A 177 11.15 5.87 -0.53
N MET A 178 11.05 4.56 -0.33
CA MET A 178 12.12 3.81 0.33
C MET A 178 13.44 4.02 -0.42
N PRO A 179 14.52 4.42 0.25
CA PRO A 179 15.85 4.45 -0.37
C PRO A 179 16.28 3.07 -0.89
N LYS A 180 17.18 3.06 -1.88
CA LYS A 180 17.75 1.81 -2.42
C LYS A 180 18.54 1.04 -1.35
N ASP A 181 19.15 1.77 -0.43
CA ASP A 181 19.78 1.19 0.75
C ASP A 181 18.99 1.64 1.98
N PHE A 182 18.29 0.70 2.61
CA PHE A 182 17.52 0.97 3.83
C PHE A 182 18.41 1.44 4.98
N TRP A 183 19.67 1.00 4.98
CA TRP A 183 20.64 1.30 6.03
C TRP A 183 21.45 2.59 5.75
N GLY A 184 21.24 3.20 4.57
CA GLY A 184 21.98 4.37 4.15
C GLY A 184 23.45 4.03 3.91
N LEU A 185 24.37 4.71 4.60
CA LEU A 185 25.80 4.40 4.49
C LEU A 185 26.31 3.37 5.49
N LYS A 186 25.46 2.87 6.42
CA LYS A 186 25.88 1.88 7.44
C LYS A 186 24.79 0.87 7.82
N PRO A 187 25.10 -0.44 7.79
CA PRO A 187 26.42 -1.00 7.46
C PRO A 187 26.65 -1.02 5.95
N ALA A 188 27.81 -0.55 5.50
CA ALA A 188 28.14 -0.63 4.07
C ALA A 188 28.43 -2.09 3.72
N GLN A 189 27.58 -2.64 2.85
CA GLN A 189 27.89 -3.88 2.13
C GLN A 189 28.85 -3.59 0.98
#